data_AF-A0A8U0HX88-F1
#
_entry.id   AF-A0A8U0HX88-F1
#
_cell.length_a   1.000
_cell.length_b   1.000
_cell.length_c   1.000
_cell.angle_alpha   90.00
_cell.angle_beta   90.00
_cell.angle_gamma   90.00
#
_symmetry.space_group_name_H-M   'P 1'
#
loop_
_entity.id
_entity.type
_entity.pdbx_description
1 polymer ?
#
loop_
_entity_poly.entity_id
_entity_poly.type
_entity_poly.pdbx_seq_one_letter_code
_entity_poly.pdbx_strand_id
1 'polypeptide(L)' 'MGRYPREARDARLKCIECNAPVVETVEGSYACVDCGAAPISARSNATASASEDARSPADD' A
#
# COMPACT_ATOMS: atom_id res chain seq x y z
N MET A 1 -22.82 18.97 -7.00
CA MET A 1 -23.35 17.70 -7.53
C MET A 1 -22.22 16.69 -7.64
N GLY A 2 -22.22 15.64 -6.81
CA GLY A 2 -21.21 14.57 -6.87
C GLY A 2 -21.34 13.79 -8.18
N ARG A 3 -20.23 13.55 -8.88
CA ARG A 3 -20.25 12.74 -10.10
C ARG A 3 -20.63 11.31 -9.72
N TYR A 4 -21.71 10.81 -10.30
CA TYR A 4 -22.11 9.40 -10.19
C TYR A 4 -20.91 8.48 -10.48
N PRO A 5 -20.76 7.35 -9.78
CA PRO A 5 -19.66 6.42 -10.04
C PRO A 5 -19.63 6.05 -11.53
N ARG A 6 -18.48 6.26 -12.17
CA ARG A 6 -18.26 5.85 -13.56
C ARG A 6 -17.96 4.35 -13.59
N GLU A 7 -18.20 3.72 -14.73
CA GLU A 7 -17.75 2.36 -14.98
C GLU A 7 -16.24 2.27 -14.68
N ALA A 8 -15.91 1.48 -13.67
CA ALA A 8 -14.54 1.20 -13.30
C ALA A 8 -14.07 -0.01 -14.09
N ARG A 9 -12.84 0.01 -14.60
CA ARG A 9 -12.21 -1.20 -15.11
C ARG A 9 -12.11 -2.22 -13.97
N ASP A 10 -12.60 -3.43 -14.23
CA ASP A 10 -12.43 -4.55 -13.32
C ASP A 10 -10.94 -4.90 -13.25
N ALA A 11 -10.35 -4.68 -12.07
CA ALA A 11 -8.98 -5.04 -11.76
C ALA A 11 -8.91 -5.44 -10.29
N ARG A 12 -8.20 -6.54 -10.00
CA ARG A 12 -8.02 -7.02 -8.62
C ARG A 12 -7.18 -6.05 -7.77
N LEU A 13 -6.21 -5.37 -8.41
CA LEU A 13 -5.37 -4.33 -7.82
C LEU A 13 -5.32 -3.09 -8.72
N LYS A 14 -5.15 -1.92 -8.11
CA LYS A 14 -4.94 -0.64 -8.78
C LYS A 14 -3.75 0.11 -8.19
N CYS A 15 -3.07 0.88 -9.02
CA CYS A 15 -2.05 1.82 -8.59
C CYS A 15 -2.69 2.99 -7.85
N ILE A 16 -2.14 3.38 -6.69
CA ILE A 16 -2.66 4.48 -5.88
C ILE A 16 -2.53 5.83 -6.59
N GLU A 17 -1.42 6.03 -7.31
CA GLU A 17 -1.10 7.30 -7.97
C GLU A 17 -1.96 7.51 -9.23
N CYS A 18 -2.07 6.48 -10.07
CA CYS A 18 -2.73 6.59 -11.38
C CYS A 18 -4.17 6.08 -11.40
N ASN A 19 -4.60 5.33 -10.38
CA ASN A 19 -5.84 4.53 -10.40
C ASN A 19 -5.93 3.59 -11.62
N ALA A 20 -4.79 3.24 -12.19
CA ALA A 20 -4.66 2.35 -13.33
C ALA A 20 -4.54 0.87 -12.88
N PRO A 21 -4.88 -0.09 -13.74
CA PRO A 21 -4.71 -1.52 -13.45
C PRO A 21 -3.26 -1.89 -13.14
N VAL A 22 -3.12 -2.92 -12.34
CA VAL A 22 -1.83 -3.51 -11.96
C VAL A 22 -1.76 -4.93 -12.52
N VAL A 23 -0.58 -5.32 -12.98
CA VAL A 23 -0.29 -6.67 -13.46
C VAL A 23 0.85 -7.31 -12.67
N GLU A 24 0.86 -8.63 -12.59
CA GLU A 24 1.98 -9.42 -12.11
C GLU A 24 2.99 -9.61 -13.24
N THR A 25 4.26 -9.34 -12.97
CA THR A 25 5.36 -9.52 -13.92
C THR A 25 5.84 -10.98 -13.90
N VAL A 26 6.67 -11.34 -14.86
CA VAL A 26 7.29 -12.69 -14.91
C VAL A 26 8.21 -12.99 -13.73
N GLU A 27 8.62 -11.97 -12.98
CA GLU A 27 9.46 -12.07 -11.79
C GLU A 27 8.62 -12.22 -10.50
N GLY A 28 7.30 -12.29 -10.60
CA GLY A 28 6.38 -12.34 -9.46
C GLY A 28 6.25 -11.00 -8.72
N SER A 29 6.71 -9.91 -9.33
CA SER A 29 6.52 -8.54 -8.83
C SER A 29 5.27 -7.91 -9.44
N TYR A 30 4.74 -6.86 -8.83
CA TYR A 30 3.56 -6.16 -9.36
C TYR A 30 3.95 -4.79 -9.92
N ALA A 31 3.43 -4.46 -11.10
CA ALA A 31 3.70 -3.18 -11.77
C ALA A 31 2.41 -2.53 -12.30
N CYS A 32 2.32 -1.21 -12.16
CA CYS A 32 1.29 -0.40 -12.80
C CYS A 32 1.46 -0.39 -14.32
N VAL A 33 0.38 -0.62 -15.08
CA VAL A 33 0.43 -0.63 -16.55
C VAL A 33 0.66 0.76 -17.18
N ASP A 34 0.48 1.83 -16.40
CA ASP A 34 0.56 3.21 -16.88
C ASP A 34 1.89 3.85 -16.48
N CYS A 35 2.18 3.93 -15.17
CA CYS A 35 3.40 4.58 -14.68
C CYS A 35 4.57 3.62 -14.36
N GLY A 36 4.36 2.30 -14.41
CA GLY A 36 5.38 1.32 -14.05
C GLY A 36 5.70 1.21 -12.56
N ALA A 37 5.12 2.06 -11.70
CA ALA A 37 5.35 2.02 -10.26
C ALA A 37 4.82 0.73 -9.63
N ALA A 38 5.50 0.26 -8.59
CA ALA A 38 5.00 -0.81 -7.75
C ALA A 38 3.75 -0.30 -6.99
N PRO A 39 2.60 -0.98 -7.07
CA PRO A 39 1.32 -0.47 -6.59
C PRO A 39 1.18 -0.44 -5.06
N ILE A 40 2.02 -1.21 -4.36
CA ILE A 40 1.99 -1.34 -2.91
C ILE A 40 3.43 -1.15 -2.45
N SER A 41 3.72 0.03 -1.89
CA SER A 41 4.86 0.16 -1.00
C SER A 41 4.58 -0.74 0.19
N ALA A 42 5.41 -1.77 0.43
CA ALA A 42 5.37 -2.51 1.67
C ALA A 42 5.47 -1.47 2.79
N ARG A 43 4.39 -1.26 3.54
CA ARG A 43 4.41 -0.37 4.69
C ARG A 43 5.46 -0.96 5.62
N SER A 44 6.61 -0.29 5.75
CA SER A 44 7.67 -0.74 6.65
C SER A 44 7.02 -1.02 7.99
N ASN A 45 7.08 -2.27 8.46
CA ASN A 45 6.41 -2.75 9.66
C ASN A 45 7.01 -2.17 10.96
N ALA A 46 7.58 -0.96 10.89
CA ALA A 46 8.30 -0.29 11.97
C ALA A 46 7.40 0.13 13.15
N THR A 47 6.07 0.03 13.02
CA THR A 47 5.14 0.34 14.11
C THR A 47 4.93 -0.82 15.09
N ALA A 48 5.53 -1.99 14.87
CA ALA A 48 5.40 -3.13 15.79
C ALA A 48 6.41 -3.12 16.96
N SER A 49 7.43 -2.25 16.97
CA SER A 49 8.50 -2.25 17.99
C SER A 49 8.52 -1.04 18.93
N ALA A 50 7.51 -0.17 18.91
CA ALA A 50 7.46 1.02 19.77
C ALA A 50 6.57 0.87 21.01
N SER A 51 6.48 -0.33 21.59
CA SER A 51 5.59 -0.58 22.73
C SER A 51 6.22 -1.43 23.83
N GLU A 52 7.54 -1.42 23.98
CA GLU A 52 8.23 -2.09 25.10
C GLU A 52 9.43 -1.28 25.58
N ASP A 53 9.31 0.05 25.71
CA ASP A 53 10.33 0.86 26.41
C ASP A 53 9.72 2.14 26.97
N ALA A 54 8.86 2.01 28.00
CA ALA A 54 8.47 3.15 28.84
C ALA A 54 7.93 2.66 30.19
N ARG A 55 8.82 2.14 31.05
CA ARG A 55 8.98 2.53 32.47
C ARG A 55 9.87 1.53 33.21
N SER A 56 11.15 1.88 33.29
CA SER A 56 12.12 1.34 34.25
C SER A 56 11.76 1.68 35.71
N PRO A 57 12.32 0.94 36.70
CA PRO A 57 11.87 0.91 38.10
C PRO A 57 12.52 1.99 38.97
N ALA A 58 11.80 2.43 40.01
CA ALA A 58 12.26 3.24 41.15
C ALA A 58 11.12 3.17 42.20
N ASP A 59 11.28 3.06 43.51
CA ASP A 59 12.41 2.99 44.46
C ASP A 59 11.73 2.73 45.85
N ASP A 60 12.43 2.02 46.75
CA ASP A 60 12.21 1.81 48.21
C ASP A 60 10.83 1.35 48.75
#